data_AF-A0AAW9IUV9-F1
#
_entry.id   AF-A0AAW9IUV9-F1
#
_cell.length_a   1.000
_cell.length_b   1.000
_cell.length_c   1.000
_cell.angle_alpha   90.00
_cell.angle_beta   90.00
_cell.angle_gamma   90.00
#
_symmetry.space_group_name_H-M   'P 1'
#
loop_
_entity.id
_entity.type
_entity.pdbx_description
1 polymer ?
#
loop_
_entity_poly.entity_id
_entity_poly.type
_entity_poly.pdbx_seq_one_letter_code
_entity_poly.pdbx_strand_id
1 'polypeptide(L)'
;MNIDVIISADHIKEEYLNNKIVVVIDMLRATSVIITALANKAKRVIPMLTVEEAFEKQKEFLEKGIEPLLGGERKAVKIDGFDFTNSPLEYTEENVKGKNIILSTTNG
;
A
#
# COMPACT_ATOMS: atom_id res chain seq x y z
N MET A 1 22.39 -19.69 -3.91
CA MET A 1 21.32 -18.73 -3.60
C MET A 1 20.70 -19.18 -2.29
N ASN A 2 20.79 -18.37 -1.24
CA ASN A 2 20.18 -18.68 0.04
C ASN A 2 18.81 -18.01 0.10
N ILE A 3 17.79 -18.75 0.50
CA ILE A 3 16.42 -18.26 0.68
C ILE A 3 16.08 -18.45 2.15
N ASP A 4 15.51 -17.41 2.76
CA ASP A 4 15.11 -17.38 4.15
C ASP A 4 13.71 -16.75 4.26
N VAL A 5 12.98 -17.04 5.33
CA VAL A 5 11.60 -16.60 5.52
C VAL A 5 11.42 -16.02 6.92
N ILE A 6 11.01 -14.75 6.97
CA ILE A 6 10.53 -14.10 8.20
C ILE A 6 9.01 -14.20 8.18
N ILE A 7 8.43 -14.81 9.22
CA ILE A 7 7.02 -15.25 9.22
C ILE A 7 6.00 -14.12 9.41
N SER A 8 6.40 -12.98 9.97
CA SER A 8 5.54 -11.80 10.11
C SER A 8 6.37 -10.53 10.32
N ALA A 9 5.72 -9.36 10.19
CA ALA A 9 6.34 -8.06 10.43
C ALA A 9 6.98 -7.95 11.83
N ASP A 10 6.33 -8.50 12.86
CA ASP A 10 6.82 -8.49 14.25
C ASP A 10 8.12 -9.28 14.46
N HIS A 11 8.49 -10.15 13.52
CA HIS A 11 9.72 -10.96 13.59
C HIS A 11 10.86 -10.36 12.75
N ILE A 12 10.66 -9.21 12.13
CA ILE A 12 11.70 -8.53 11.36
C ILE A 12 12.77 -8.02 12.32
N LYS A 13 14.02 -8.42 12.04
CA LYS A 13 15.22 -7.88 12.67
C LYS A 13 16.17 -7.38 11.60
N GLU A 14 16.85 -6.28 11.85
CA GLU A 14 17.76 -5.64 10.89
C GLU A 14 18.87 -6.60 10.40
N GLU A 15 19.39 -7.43 11.31
CA GLU A 15 20.40 -8.46 11.00
C GLU A 15 19.96 -9.45 9.90
N TYR A 16 18.66 -9.69 9.77
CA TYR A 16 18.12 -10.59 8.75
C TYR A 16 17.99 -9.93 7.38
N LEU A 17 17.98 -8.60 7.29
CA LEU A 17 17.74 -7.83 6.07
C LEU A 17 19.03 -7.34 5.40
N ASN A 18 20.09 -7.12 6.19
CA ASN A 18 21.33 -6.50 5.71
C ASN A 18 21.93 -7.24 4.51
N ASN A 19 22.19 -6.49 3.43
CA ASN A 19 22.75 -6.97 2.17
C ASN A 19 21.94 -8.10 1.49
N LYS A 20 20.61 -8.15 1.71
CA LYS A 20 19.71 -9.12 1.05
C LYS A 20 18.69 -8.44 0.13
N ILE A 21 18.16 -9.23 -0.80
CA ILE A 21 16.94 -8.87 -1.54
C ILE A 21 15.76 -9.28 -0.66
N VAL A 22 14.87 -8.34 -0.38
CA VAL A 22 13.68 -8.56 0.45
C VAL A 22 12.45 -8.62 -0.46
N VAL A 23 11.65 -9.66 -0.29
CA VAL A 23 10.35 -9.82 -0.96
C VAL A 23 9.28 -9.78 0.12
N VAL A 24 8.49 -8.71 0.14
CA VAL A 24 7.36 -8.56 1.06
C VAL A 24 6.15 -9.31 0.50
N ILE A 25 5.49 -10.11 1.34
CA ILE A 25 4.31 -10.89 0.96
C ILE A 25 3.21 -10.63 2.00
N ASP A 26 2.18 -9.91 1.57
CA ASP A 26 0.88 -9.84 2.24
C ASP A 26 -0.19 -10.06 1.17
N MET A 27 -0.40 -11.33 0.84
CA MET A 27 -1.24 -11.73 -0.29
C MET A 27 -2.73 -11.40 -0.07
N LEU A 28 -3.18 -11.27 1.19
CA LEU A 28 -4.56 -11.00 1.58
C LEU A 28 -4.61 -9.77 2.52
N ARG A 29 -4.45 -8.56 1.99
CA ARG A 29 -4.55 -8.21 0.56
C ARG A 29 -3.55 -7.15 0.08
N ALA A 30 -2.70 -6.60 0.95
CA ALA A 30 -1.94 -5.38 0.64
C ALA A 30 -1.06 -5.54 -0.61
N THR A 31 -0.22 -6.57 -0.68
CA THR A 31 0.67 -6.77 -1.85
C THR A 31 -0.09 -7.13 -3.13
N SER A 32 -1.22 -7.82 -3.02
CA SER A 32 -2.12 -8.08 -4.15
C SER A 32 -2.75 -6.78 -4.69
N VAL A 33 -3.14 -5.86 -3.81
CA VAL A 33 -3.62 -4.51 -4.18
C VAL A 33 -2.52 -3.72 -4.86
N ILE A 34 -1.32 -3.69 -4.28
CA ILE A 34 -0.16 -2.96 -4.83
C ILE A 34 0.15 -3.45 -6.26
N ILE A 35 0.27 -4.76 -6.46
CA ILE A 35 0.55 -5.35 -7.77
C ILE A 35 -0.57 -5.03 -8.76
N THR A 36 -1.84 -5.19 -8.35
CA THR A 36 -3.00 -4.92 -9.22
C THR A 36 -3.03 -3.46 -9.67
N ALA A 37 -2.87 -2.53 -8.74
CA ALA A 37 -2.89 -1.11 -9.05
C ALA A 37 -1.76 -0.70 -10.01
N LEU A 38 -0.53 -1.19 -9.76
CA LEU A 38 0.61 -0.91 -10.63
C LEU A 38 0.45 -1.54 -12.02
N ALA A 39 -0.06 -2.78 -12.10
CA ALA A 39 -0.38 -3.44 -13.37
C ALA A 39 -1.41 -2.63 -14.18
N ASN A 40 -2.39 -2.05 -13.47
CA ASN A 40 -3.41 -1.15 -13.98
C ASN A 40 -2.94 0.32 -14.11
N LYS A 41 -1.63 0.53 -14.21
CA LYS A 41 -0.99 1.81 -14.58
C LYS A 41 -1.11 2.92 -13.54
N ALA A 42 -1.30 2.59 -12.26
CA ALA A 42 -1.06 3.56 -11.19
C ALA A 42 0.37 4.11 -11.29
N LYS A 43 0.53 5.42 -11.03
CA LYS A 43 1.83 6.09 -11.13
C LYS A 43 2.79 5.64 -10.03
N ARG A 44 2.26 5.46 -8.82
CA ARG A 44 2.96 4.93 -7.65
C ARG A 44 1.97 4.50 -6.58
N VAL A 45 2.39 3.58 -5.73
CA VAL A 45 1.70 3.23 -4.47
C VAL A 45 2.61 3.61 -3.31
N ILE A 46 2.07 4.28 -2.30
CA ILE A 46 2.79 4.85 -1.18
C ILE A 46 2.19 4.27 0.11
N PRO A 47 2.84 3.26 0.73
CA PRO A 47 2.35 2.68 1.98
C PRO A 47 2.53 3.68 3.14
N MET A 48 1.55 3.72 4.04
CA MET A 48 1.52 4.54 5.26
C MET A 48 1.11 3.67 6.45
N LEU A 49 1.77 3.87 7.59
CA LEU A 49 1.55 3.04 8.77
C LEU A 49 0.19 3.37 9.41
N THR A 50 -0.16 4.65 9.46
CA THR A 50 -1.39 5.13 10.12
C THR A 50 -2.36 5.77 9.14
N VAL A 51 -3.62 5.88 9.57
CA VAL A 51 -4.67 6.57 8.80
C VAL A 51 -4.40 8.06 8.79
N GLU A 52 -3.91 8.58 9.90
CA GLU A 52 -3.53 9.97 10.10
C GLU A 52 -2.40 10.37 9.13
N GLU A 53 -1.34 9.57 9.04
CA GLU A 53 -0.24 9.78 8.08
C GLU A 53 -0.74 9.74 6.63
N ALA A 54 -1.72 8.89 6.32
CA ALA A 54 -2.30 8.83 4.98
C ALA A 54 -3.05 10.12 4.61
N PHE A 55 -3.84 10.68 5.53
CA PHE A 55 -4.50 11.97 5.32
C PHE A 55 -3.52 13.15 5.28
N GLU A 56 -2.49 13.15 6.13
CA GLU A 56 -1.42 14.16 6.08
C GLU A 56 -0.70 14.12 4.73
N LYS A 57 -0.40 12.92 4.23
CA LYS A 57 0.22 12.73 2.91
C LYS A 57 -0.68 13.19 1.78
N GLN A 58 -1.99 12.92 1.86
CA GLN A 58 -2.95 13.43 0.88
C GLN A 58 -2.94 14.96 0.87
N LYS A 59 -2.98 15.61 2.03
CA LYS A 59 -2.92 17.06 2.16
C LYS A 59 -1.64 17.64 1.52
N GLU A 60 -0.47 17.05 1.78
CA GLU A 60 0.80 17.47 1.18
C GLU A 60 0.78 17.40 -0.35
N PHE A 61 0.11 16.38 -0.92
CA PHE A 61 -0.05 16.26 -2.37
C PHE A 61 -1.00 17.33 -2.92
N LEU A 62 -2.12 17.57 -2.25
CA LEU A 62 -3.11 18.57 -2.66
C LEU A 62 -2.52 19.98 -2.66
N GLU A 63 -1.70 20.33 -1.68
CA GLU A 63 -0.95 21.60 -1.62
C GLU A 63 0.00 21.78 -2.82
N LYS A 64 0.45 20.69 -3.44
CA LYS A 64 1.28 20.66 -4.66
C LYS A 64 0.45 20.58 -5.94
N GLY A 65 -0.88 20.67 -5.87
CA GLY A 65 -1.78 20.55 -7.02
C GLY A 65 -1.87 19.12 -7.57
N ILE A 66 -1.54 18.11 -6.77
CA ILE A 66 -1.62 16.70 -7.14
C ILE A 66 -2.79 16.08 -6.38
N GLU A 67 -3.67 15.37 -7.09
CA GLU A 67 -4.80 14.65 -6.50
C GLU A 67 -4.46 13.15 -6.37
N PRO A 68 -4.10 12.66 -5.17
CA PRO A 68 -3.90 11.24 -4.92
C PRO A 68 -5.22 10.56 -4.52
N LEU A 69 -5.24 9.23 -4.63
CA LEU A 69 -6.34 8.39 -4.13
C LEU A 69 -5.91 7.73 -2.82
N LEU A 70 -6.84 7.62 -1.88
CA LEU A 70 -6.69 6.91 -0.62
C LEU A 70 -7.30 5.51 -0.73
N GLY A 71 -6.48 4.50 -0.45
CA GLY A 71 -6.88 3.11 -0.42
C GLY A 71 -6.48 2.47 0.90
N GLY A 72 -7.23 1.48 1.37
CA GLY A 72 -6.81 0.78 2.59
C GLY A 72 -7.93 0.14 3.37
N GLU A 73 -7.54 -0.39 4.53
CA GLU A 73 -8.47 -1.01 5.45
C GLU A 73 -8.01 -0.90 6.91
N ARG A 74 -8.98 -1.04 7.81
CA ARG A 74 -8.76 -1.50 9.18
C ARG A 74 -9.76 -2.61 9.47
N LYS A 75 -9.29 -3.75 9.95
CA LYS A 75 -10.13 -4.95 10.22
C LYS A 75 -10.96 -5.38 9.00
N ALA A 76 -10.36 -5.33 7.82
CA ALA A 76 -10.91 -5.60 6.49
C ALA A 76 -12.02 -4.65 6.01
N VAL A 77 -12.32 -3.59 6.75
CA VAL A 77 -13.35 -2.59 6.40
C VAL A 77 -12.70 -1.34 5.81
N LYS A 78 -13.40 -0.69 4.87
CA LYS A 78 -12.97 0.60 4.32
C LYS A 78 -12.84 1.63 5.44
N ILE A 79 -11.82 2.47 5.35
CA ILE A 79 -11.63 3.59 6.25
C ILE A 79 -12.54 4.74 5.79
N ASP A 80 -13.21 5.43 6.72
CA ASP A 80 -14.04 6.57 6.39
C ASP A 80 -13.20 7.69 5.75
N GLY A 81 -13.68 8.24 4.64
CA GLY A 81 -12.94 9.21 3.84
C GLY A 81 -11.95 8.63 2.83
N PHE A 82 -11.76 7.30 2.79
CA PHE A 82 -10.95 6.65 1.75
C PHE A 82 -11.78 6.36 0.49
N ASP A 83 -11.13 6.46 -0.67
CA ASP A 83 -11.73 6.18 -1.97
C ASP A 83 -12.00 4.68 -2.12
N PHE A 84 -11.03 3.84 -1.77
CA PHE A 84 -11.08 2.39 -1.93
C PHE A 84 -10.82 1.63 -0.63
N THR A 85 -11.36 0.41 -0.57
CA THR A 85 -10.99 -0.62 0.39
C THR A 85 -9.61 -1.21 0.05
N ASN A 86 -9.19 -2.25 0.78
CA ASN A 86 -8.06 -3.10 0.41
C ASN A 86 -8.47 -4.26 -0.52
N SER A 87 -9.48 -4.07 -1.40
CA SER A 87 -9.91 -5.05 -2.40
C SER A 87 -9.24 -4.79 -3.74
N PRO A 88 -8.44 -5.72 -4.29
CA PRO A 88 -7.78 -5.53 -5.60
C PRO A 88 -8.74 -5.21 -6.75
N LEU A 89 -10.00 -5.68 -6.67
CA LEU A 89 -11.02 -5.47 -7.71
C LEU A 89 -11.43 -3.99 -7.88
N GLU A 90 -11.18 -3.14 -6.88
CA GLU A 90 -11.51 -1.71 -6.95
C GLU A 90 -10.44 -0.89 -7.68
N TYR A 91 -9.23 -1.44 -7.83
CA TYR A 91 -8.08 -0.77 -8.43
C TYR A 91 -8.01 -1.03 -9.94
N THR A 92 -9.10 -0.80 -10.66
CA THR A 92 -9.19 -0.94 -12.13
C THR A 92 -8.36 0.12 -12.84
N GLU A 93 -7.96 -0.13 -14.10
CA GLU A 93 -7.21 0.87 -14.89
C GLU A 93 -7.96 2.21 -14.98
N GLU A 94 -9.28 2.19 -15.17
CA GLU A 94 -10.12 3.39 -15.19
C GLU A 94 -9.97 4.25 -13.92
N ASN A 95 -9.94 3.60 -12.76
CA ASN A 95 -9.86 4.27 -11.47
C ASN A 95 -8.45 4.80 -11.18
N VAL A 96 -7.40 4.05 -11.53
CA VAL A 96 -6.05 4.29 -10.98
C VAL A 96 -5.01 4.78 -11.98
N LYS A 97 -5.29 4.73 -13.28
CA LYS A 97 -4.30 5.08 -14.31
C LYS A 97 -3.71 6.48 -14.10
N GLY A 98 -2.40 6.54 -13.96
CA GLY A 98 -1.63 7.78 -13.76
C GLY A 98 -1.80 8.41 -12.37
N LYS A 99 -2.63 7.85 -11.49
CA LYS A 99 -2.89 8.37 -10.13
C LYS A 99 -1.83 7.88 -9.14
N ASN A 100 -1.60 8.66 -8.09
CA ASN A 100 -0.78 8.25 -6.95
C ASN A 100 -1.73 7.64 -5.91
N ILE A 101 -1.43 6.46 -5.41
CA ILE A 101 -2.24 5.78 -4.40
C ILE A 101 -1.51 5.85 -3.07
N ILE A 102 -2.16 6.38 -2.05
CA ILE A 102 -1.72 6.30 -0.66
C ILE A 102 -2.47 5.12 -0.04
N LEU A 103 -1.72 4.11 0.42
CA LEU A 103 -2.27 2.86 0.91
C LEU A 103 -1.98 2.71 2.41
N SER A 104 -2.98 2.44 3.24
CA SER A 104 -2.75 2.07 4.64
C SER A 104 -3.53 0.82 5.02
N THR A 105 -2.82 -0.19 5.55
CA THR A 105 -3.40 -1.48 5.92
C THR A 105 -2.97 -1.88 7.32
N THR A 106 -3.54 -2.96 7.85
CA THR A 106 -3.24 -3.46 9.20
C THR A 106 -1.86 -4.13 9.27
N ASN A 107 -1.45 -4.83 8.20
CA ASN A 107 -0.26 -5.70 8.22
C ASN A 107 0.84 -5.32 7.23
N GLY A 108 0.46 -4.73 6.09
CA GLY A 108 1.36 -4.41 4.98
C GLY A 108 1.80 -2.97 4.95
#